data_AF-A0A142J781-F1
#
_entry.id   AF-A0A142J781-F1
#
_cell.length_a   1.000
_cell.length_b   1.000
_cell.length_c   1.000
_cell.angle_alpha   90.00
_cell.angle_beta   90.00
_cell.angle_gamma   90.00
#
_symmetry.space_group_name_H-M   'P 1'
#
loop_
_entity.id
_entity.type
_entity.pdbx_description
1 polymer ?
#
loop_
_entity_poly.entity_id
_entity_poly.type
_entity_poly.pdbx_seq_one_letter_code
_entity_poly.pdbx_strand_id
1 'polypeptide(L)'
;AWWNFGSLLGLCLMTQIITGLFLAMHYTADTTLAFASVAHICRDVQYGWLIRNIHANGASMFFICLYLHIGRGLYYGSYLFKETWNTG
;
A
#
# COMPACT_ATOMS: atom_id res chain seq x y z
N ALA A 1 -0.51 -12.11 18.97
CA ALA A 1 -1.69 -12.28 18.10
C ALA A 1 -1.31 -12.06 16.63
N TRP A 2 -0.86 -13.12 15.94
CA TRP A 2 -0.35 -13.05 14.55
C TRP A 2 -1.44 -13.08 13.45
N TRP A 3 -2.71 -13.23 13.82
CA TRP A 3 -3.80 -13.43 12.86
C TRP A 3 -4.36 -12.14 12.26
N ASN A 4 -4.01 -10.99 12.84
CA ASN A 4 -4.46 -9.67 12.39
C ASN A 4 -3.86 -9.24 11.05
N PHE A 5 -2.73 -9.82 10.61
CA PHE A 5 -2.07 -9.38 9.38
C PHE A 5 -2.91 -9.60 8.12
N GLY A 6 -3.89 -10.51 8.13
CA GLY A 6 -4.84 -10.66 7.02
C GLY A 6 -5.75 -9.44 6.84
N SER A 7 -6.40 -8.99 7.93
CA SER A 7 -7.26 -7.80 7.88
C SER A 7 -6.46 -6.52 7.69
N LEU A 8 -5.25 -6.43 8.25
CA LEU A 8 -4.35 -5.31 8.03
C LEU A 8 -3.89 -5.21 6.56
N LEU A 9 -3.67 -6.33 5.86
CA LEU A 9 -3.40 -6.32 4.42
C LEU A 9 -4.59 -5.76 3.63
N GLY A 10 -5.81 -6.16 3.98
CA GLY A 10 -7.03 -5.59 3.40
C GLY A 10 -7.14 -4.08 3.64
N LEU A 11 -6.82 -3.62 4.86
CA LEU A 11 -6.78 -2.19 5.18
C LEU A 11 -5.71 -1.46 4.38
N CYS A 12 -4.49 -2.01 4.28
CA CYS A 12 -3.40 -1.44 3.49
C CYS A 12 -3.82 -1.31 2.02
N LEU A 13 -4.46 -2.33 1.44
CA LEU A 13 -4.96 -2.29 0.07
C LEU A 13 -5.98 -1.17 -0.13
N MET A 14 -6.98 -1.07 0.74
CA MET A 14 -7.99 0.00 0.67
C MET A 14 -7.35 1.38 0.79
N THR A 15 -6.43 1.58 1.74
CA THR A 15 -5.70 2.84 1.89
C THR A 15 -4.86 3.18 0.67
N GLN A 16 -4.14 2.22 0.09
CA GLN A 16 -3.33 2.44 -1.12
C GLN A 16 -4.19 2.79 -2.34
N ILE A 17 -5.35 2.13 -2.54
CA ILE A 17 -6.28 2.45 -3.63
C ILE A 17 -6.81 3.87 -3.47
N ILE A 18 -7.31 4.23 -2.29
CA ILE A 18 -7.87 5.57 -2.04
C ILE A 18 -6.80 6.63 -2.25
N THR A 19 -5.66 6.53 -1.55
CA THR A 19 -4.59 7.52 -1.68
C THR A 19 -4.00 7.57 -3.09
N GLY A 20 -3.86 6.42 -3.76
CA GLY A 20 -3.37 6.32 -5.13
C GLY A 20 -4.29 6.99 -6.14
N LEU A 21 -5.60 6.83 -6.02
CA LEU A 21 -6.58 7.52 -6.85
C LEU A 21 -6.50 9.04 -6.66
N PHE A 22 -6.39 9.51 -5.42
CA PHE A 22 -6.23 10.95 -5.15
C PHE A 22 -4.93 11.52 -5.74
N LEU A 23 -3.82 10.77 -5.67
CA LEU A 23 -2.57 11.19 -6.31
C LEU A 23 -2.68 11.19 -7.84
N ALA A 24 -3.32 10.18 -8.42
CA ALA A 24 -3.50 10.05 -9.87
C ALA A 24 -4.32 11.20 -10.47
N MET A 25 -5.29 11.76 -9.75
CA MET A 25 -6.05 12.93 -10.18
C MET A 25 -5.19 14.19 -10.40
N HIS A 26 -4.00 14.26 -9.80
CA HIS A 26 -3.10 15.41 -9.88
C HIS A 26 -1.74 15.09 -10.55
N TYR A 27 -1.46 13.82 -10.81
CA TYR A 27 -0.20 13.37 -11.43
C TYR A 27 -0.26 13.52 -12.96
N THR A 28 0.87 13.89 -13.57
CA THR A 28 1.01 13.94 -15.03
C THR A 28 2.04 12.92 -15.51
N ALA A 29 1.60 11.96 -16.32
CA ALA A 29 2.44 10.89 -16.86
C ALA A 29 3.24 11.31 -18.11
N ASP A 30 3.93 12.45 -18.02
CA ASP A 30 4.85 12.95 -19.05
C ASP A 30 6.25 13.14 -18.43
N THR A 31 7.31 12.72 -19.13
CA THR A 31 8.68 12.73 -18.57
C THR A 31 9.18 14.13 -18.20
N THR A 32 8.71 15.18 -18.87
CA THR A 32 9.08 16.56 -18.58
C THR A 32 8.31 17.14 -17.40
N LEU A 33 7.13 16.59 -17.08
CA LEU A 33 6.22 17.10 -16.06
C LEU A 33 6.06 16.21 -14.83
N ALA A 34 6.47 14.93 -14.88
CA ALA A 34 6.23 13.95 -13.81
C ALA A 34 6.74 14.43 -12.44
N PHE A 35 8.00 14.87 -12.35
CA PHE A 35 8.56 15.39 -11.11
C PHE A 35 7.88 16.67 -10.64
N ALA A 36 7.61 17.60 -11.57
CA ALA A 36 6.94 18.86 -11.27
C ALA A 36 5.51 18.64 -10.75
N SER A 37 4.77 17.67 -11.31
CA SER A 37 3.41 17.33 -10.86
C SER A 37 3.39 16.76 -9.44
N VAL A 38 4.37 15.92 -9.06
CA VAL A 38 4.51 15.43 -7.68
C VAL A 38 4.90 16.56 -6.72
N ALA A 39 5.77 17.47 -7.16
CA ALA A 39 6.11 18.67 -6.39
C ALA A 39 4.88 19.57 -6.14
N HIS A 40 4.05 19.77 -7.17
CA HIS A 40 2.79 20.49 -7.08
C HIS A 40 1.80 19.81 -6.11
N ILE A 41 1.64 18.48 -6.18
CA ILE A 41 0.84 17.73 -5.20
C ILE A 41 1.27 18.02 -3.77
N CYS A 42 2.57 18.00 -3.50
CA CYS A 42 3.07 18.18 -2.13
C CYS A 42 2.96 19.63 -1.63
N ARG A 43 3.03 20.63 -2.50
CA ARG A 43 3.13 22.05 -2.10
C ARG A 43 1.81 22.81 -2.24
N ASP A 44 1.03 22.49 -3.27
CA ASP A 44 -0.07 23.35 -3.72
C ASP A 44 -1.45 22.67 -3.59
N VAL A 45 -1.50 21.33 -3.56
CA VAL A 45 -2.75 20.59 -3.29
C VAL A 45 -3.01 20.51 -1.79
N GLN A 46 -4.25 20.84 -1.38
CA GLN A 46 -4.66 20.76 0.03
C GLN A 46 -4.47 19.35 0.59
N TYR A 47 -3.69 19.23 1.66
CA TYR A 47 -3.25 17.94 2.25
C TYR A 47 -2.52 16.99 1.30
N GLY A 48 -2.09 17.44 0.12
CA GLY A 48 -1.43 16.58 -0.86
C GLY A 48 -0.12 15.99 -0.34
N TRP A 49 0.65 16.74 0.46
CA TRP A 49 1.81 16.21 1.17
C TRP A 49 1.47 15.04 2.09
N LEU A 50 0.35 15.12 2.81
CA LEU A 50 -0.08 14.09 3.75
C LEU A 50 -0.50 12.83 2.97
N ILE A 51 -1.33 12.99 1.95
CA ILE A 51 -1.79 11.89 1.09
C ILE A 51 -0.60 11.19 0.43
N ARG A 52 0.36 11.96 -0.12
CA ARG A 52 1.57 11.41 -0.73
C ARG A 52 2.42 10.64 0.29
N ASN A 53 2.57 11.16 1.50
CA ASN A 53 3.33 10.48 2.55
C ASN A 53 2.62 9.21 3.06
N ILE A 54 1.29 9.23 3.18
CA ILE A 54 0.51 8.02 3.53
C ILE A 54 0.67 6.98 2.42
N HIS A 55 0.56 7.34 1.14
CA HIS A 55 0.72 6.38 0.04
C HIS A 55 2.13 5.78 -0.01
N ALA A 56 3.17 6.60 0.21
CA ALA A 56 4.56 6.15 0.18
C ALA A 56 4.90 5.25 1.37
N ASN A 57 4.58 5.65 2.61
CA ASN A 57 4.85 4.84 3.80
C ASN A 57 3.88 3.65 3.93
N GLY A 58 2.66 3.80 3.41
CA GLY A 58 1.66 2.74 3.33
C GLY A 58 2.13 1.57 2.48
N ALA A 59 2.90 1.81 1.41
CA ALA A 59 3.55 0.75 0.65
C ALA A 59 4.52 -0.06 1.52
N SER A 60 5.38 0.58 2.32
CA SER A 60 6.27 -0.12 3.25
C SER A 60 5.50 -0.92 4.30
N MET A 61 4.43 -0.35 4.87
CA MET A 61 3.56 -1.04 5.82
C MET A 61 2.87 -2.25 5.18
N PHE A 62 2.47 -2.15 3.91
CA PHE A 62 1.91 -3.27 3.15
C PHE A 62 2.89 -4.45 3.13
N PHE A 63 4.15 -4.21 2.77
CA PHE A 63 5.17 -5.26 2.72
C PHE A 63 5.50 -5.82 4.11
N ILE A 64 5.54 -4.99 5.16
CA ILE A 64 5.68 -5.46 6.54
C ILE A 64 4.55 -6.43 6.89
N CYS A 65 3.29 -6.05 6.63
CA CYS A 65 2.14 -6.91 6.87
C CYS A 65 2.22 -8.20 6.05
N LEU A 66 2.66 -8.13 4.80
CA LEU A 66 2.75 -9.27 3.89
C LEU A 66 3.78 -10.29 4.40
N TYR A 67 4.99 -9.85 4.75
CA TYR A 67 6.02 -10.74 5.28
C TYR A 67 5.63 -11.37 6.61
N LEU A 68 5.01 -10.61 7.51
CA LEU A 68 4.52 -11.15 8.78
C LEU A 68 3.34 -12.12 8.58
N HIS A 69 2.47 -11.88 7.59
CA HIS A 69 1.38 -12.79 7.23
C HIS A 69 1.90 -14.12 6.71
N ILE A 70 2.87 -14.09 5.79
CA ILE A 70 3.54 -15.28 5.24
C ILE A 70 4.31 -16.02 6.34
N GLY A 71 5.11 -15.30 7.13
CA GLY A 71 5.91 -15.87 8.22
C GLY A 71 5.04 -16.59 9.26
N ARG A 72 3.90 -16.00 9.64
CA ARG A 72 2.88 -16.68 10.43
C ARG A 72 2.40 -17.96 9.75
N GLY A 73 2.09 -17.90 8.45
CA GLY A 73 1.60 -19.05 7.68
C GLY A 73 2.59 -20.22 7.64
N LEU A 74 3.88 -19.92 7.54
CA LEU A 74 4.95 -20.93 7.65
C LEU A 74 5.04 -21.51 9.07
N TYR A 75 5.08 -20.65 10.09
CA TYR A 75 5.26 -21.08 11.48
C TYR A 75 4.13 -21.99 11.99
N TYR A 76 2.87 -21.71 11.60
CA TYR A 76 1.70 -22.47 12.05
C TYR A 76 1.19 -23.49 11.02
N GLY A 77 1.95 -23.77 9.95
CA GLY A 77 1.53 -24.76 8.95
C GLY A 77 0.29 -24.38 8.14
N SER A 78 -0.05 -23.09 8.05
CA SER A 78 -1.24 -22.63 7.31
C SER A 78 -1.14 -22.88 5.80
N TYR A 79 0.06 -23.12 5.27
CA TYR A 79 0.28 -23.53 3.87
C TYR A 79 -0.36 -24.88 3.52
N LEU A 80 -0.79 -25.68 4.50
CA LEU A 80 -1.55 -26.91 4.28
C LEU A 80 -2.94 -26.64 3.66
N PHE A 81 -3.49 -25.42 3.83
CA PHE A 81 -4.68 -24.96 3.12
C PHE A 81 -4.32 -24.52 1.70
N LYS A 82 -4.08 -25.50 0.82
CA LYS A 82 -3.43 -25.32 -0.49
C LYS A 82 -4.06 -24.24 -1.38
N GLU A 83 -5.38 -24.22 -1.51
CA GLU A 83 -6.07 -23.21 -2.34
C GLU A 83 -5.82 -21.79 -1.82
N THR A 84 -5.93 -21.59 -0.51
CA THR A 84 -5.68 -20.30 0.15
C THR A 84 -4.21 -19.91 0.05
N TRP A 85 -3.29 -20.86 0.21
CA TRP A 85 -1.85 -20.61 0.13
C TRP A 85 -1.37 -20.30 -1.28
N ASN A 86 -1.87 -20.98 -2.30
CA ASN A 86 -1.47 -20.74 -3.68
C ASN A 86 -2.04 -19.43 -4.25
N THR A 87 -3.18 -18.96 -3.73
CA THR A 87 -3.79 -17.69 -4.14
C THR A 87 -3.10 -16.48 -3.49
N GLY A 88 -2.60 -16.65 -2.26
CA GLY A 88 -1.94 -15.59 -1.48
C GLY A 88 -0.49 -15.38 -1.86
#